data_AF-A0A2P8H6R2-F1
#
_entry.id   AF-A0A2P8H6R2-F1
#
_cell.length_a   1.000
_cell.length_b   1.000
_cell.length_c   1.000
_cell.angle_alpha   90.00
_cell.angle_beta   90.00
_cell.angle_gamma   90.00
#
_symmetry.space_group_name_H-M   'P 1'
#
loop_
_entity.id
_entity.type
_entity.pdbx_description
1 polymer ?
#
loop_
_entity_poly.entity_id
_entity_poly.type
_entity_poly.pdbx_seq_one_letter_code
_entity_poly.pdbx_strand_id
1 'polypeptide(L)' 'MRTKFGTALDIFILIIGPWILYTRVVEILNNGVSVYPVISLIIVTLAVVLSAYNLYTLFSSRNNNQ' A
#
# COMPACT_ATOMS: atom_id res chain seq x y z
N MET A 1 -16.01 -14.27 -2.97
CA MET A 1 -16.28 -13.35 -4.09
C MET A 1 -15.51 -12.06 -3.85
N ARG A 2 -14.40 -11.80 -4.58
CA ARG A 2 -13.69 -10.51 -4.47
C ARG A 2 -14.60 -9.44 -5.08
N THR A 3 -15.10 -8.54 -4.24
CA THR A 3 -16.00 -7.47 -4.67
C THR A 3 -15.20 -6.43 -5.46
N LYS A 4 -15.85 -5.75 -6.43
CA LYS A 4 -15.25 -4.61 -7.15
C LYS A 4 -14.68 -3.55 -6.20
N PHE A 5 -15.23 -3.49 -4.98
CA PHE A 5 -14.78 -2.66 -3.88
C PHE A 5 -13.37 -2.99 -3.39
N GLY A 6 -13.01 -4.27 -3.26
CA GLY A 6 -11.66 -4.68 -2.81
C GLY A 6 -10.56 -4.20 -3.77
N THR A 7 -10.78 -4.35 -5.08
CA THR A 7 -9.84 -3.85 -6.09
C THR A 7 -9.75 -2.32 -6.11
N ALA A 8 -10.87 -1.61 -5.92
CA ALA A 8 -10.86 -0.15 -5.83
C ALA A 8 -10.06 0.34 -4.62
N LEU A 9 -10.19 -0.34 -3.48
CA LEU A 9 -9.43 -0.06 -2.26
C LEU A 9 -7.93 -0.33 -2.45
N ASP A 10 -7.55 -1.42 -3.11
CA ASP A 10 -6.14 -1.71 -3.43
C ASP A 10 -5.50 -0.61 -4.30
N ILE A 11 -6.25 -0.12 -5.31
CA ILE A 11 -5.79 0.99 -6.16
C ILE A 11 -5.65 2.29 -5.34
N PHE A 12 -6.62 2.56 -4.46
CA PHE A 12 -6.57 3.72 -3.58
C PHE A 12 -5.34 3.69 -2.65
N ILE A 13 -5.05 2.52 -2.06
CA ILE A 13 -3.85 2.31 -1.24
C ILE A 13 -2.57 2.54 -2.05
N LEU A 14 -2.51 2.10 -3.31
CA LEU A 14 -1.35 2.33 -4.16
C LEU A 14 -1.08 3.81 -4.48
N ILE A 15 -2.14 4.63 -4.55
CA ILE A 15 -2.01 6.06 -4.84
C ILE A 15 -1.58 6.82 -3.57
N ILE A 16 -2.22 6.52 -2.43
CA ILE A 16 -2.03 7.27 -1.19
C ILE A 16 -0.90 6.72 -0.34
N GLY A 17 -0.61 5.42 -0.42
CA GLY A 17 0.45 4.75 0.33
C GLY A 17 1.82 5.41 0.17
N PRO A 18 2.29 5.71 -1.06
CA PRO A 18 3.56 6.42 -1.27
C PRO A 18 3.61 7.79 -0.60
N TRP A 19 2.49 8.52 -0.62
CA TRP A 19 2.38 9.81 0.04
C TRP A 19 2.48 9.68 1.58
N ILE A 20 1.76 8.70 2.15
CA ILE A 20 1.83 8.44 3.60
C ILE A 20 3.26 8.05 3.99
N LEU A 21 3.91 7.16 3.25
CA LEU A 21 5.30 6.76 3.51
C LEU A 21 6.24 7.97 3.49
N TYR A 22 6.12 8.83 2.47
CA TYR A 22 6.91 10.06 2.39
C TYR A 22 6.73 10.94 3.64
N THR A 23 5.48 11.20 4.04
CA THR A 23 5.20 12.04 5.22
C THR A 23 5.79 11.45 6.51
N ARG A 24 5.73 10.13 6.69
CA ARG A 24 6.31 9.44 7.86
C ARG A 24 7.83 9.49 7.86
N VAL A 25 8.46 9.34 6.69
CA VAL A 25 9.93 9.48 6.58
C VAL A 25 10.34 10.91 6.93
N VAL A 26 9.65 11.93 6.39
CA VAL A 26 9.93 13.35 6.71
C VAL A 26 9.72 13.63 8.21
N GLU A 27 8.67 13.07 8.82
CA GLU A 27 8.41 13.20 10.25
C GLU A 27 9.54 12.60 11.10
N ILE A 28 10.06 11.42 10.72
CA ILE A 28 11.21 10.78 11.40
C ILE A 28 12.48 11.61 11.24
N LEU A 29 12.70 12.21 10.06
CA LEU A 29 13.87 13.05 9.81
C LEU A 29 13.84 14.34 10.65
N ASN A 30 12.67 14.95 10.81
CA ASN A 30 12.53 16.23 11.51
C ASN A 30 12.43 16.08 13.04
N ASN A 31 11.71 15.06 13.51
CA ASN A 31 11.40 14.89 14.94
C ASN A 31 12.21 13.77 15.60
N GLY A 32 13.05 13.06 14.84
CA GLY A 32 13.80 11.89 15.29
C GLY A 32 12.99 10.60 15.24
N VAL A 33 13.67 9.47 15.50
CA VAL A 33 13.06 8.15 15.47
C VAL A 33 12.09 7.99 16.64
N SER A 34 10.80 7.89 16.33
CA SER A 34 9.74 7.64 17.31
C SER A 34 8.91 6.41 16.94
N VAL A 35 8.30 5.80 17.94
CA VAL A 35 7.60 4.50 17.81
C VAL A 35 6.42 4.59 16.84
N TYR A 36 5.66 5.68 16.88
CA TYR A 36 4.45 5.84 16.08
C TYR A 36 4.73 5.93 14.56
N PRO A 37 5.61 6.83 14.06
CA PRO A 37 5.94 6.88 12.64
C PRO A 37 6.55 5.59 12.13
N VAL A 38 7.36 4.90 12.93
CA VAL A 38 7.97 3.61 12.56
C VAL A 38 6.91 2.53 12.37
N ILE A 39 5.99 2.36 13.33
CA ILE A 39 4.89 1.38 13.20
C ILE A 39 3.99 1.75 12.02
N SER A 40 3.64 3.04 11.87
CA SER A 40 2.84 3.52 10.74
C SER A 40 3.51 3.19 9.41
N LEU A 41 4.83 3.37 9.30
CA LEU A 41 5.59 3.11 8.09
C LEU A 41 5.57 1.61 7.74
N ILE A 42 5.72 0.72 8.73
CA ILE A 42 5.65 -0.73 8.53
C ILE A 42 4.26 -1.14 8.02
N ILE A 43 3.19 -0.68 8.68
CA ILE A 43 1.81 -1.05 8.32
C ILE A 43 1.48 -0.59 6.90
N VAL A 44 1.82 0.65 6.56
CA VAL A 44 1.53 1.22 5.24
C VAL A 44 2.35 0.51 4.16
N THR A 45 3.62 0.18 4.45
CA THR A 45 4.47 -0.58 3.52
C THR A 45 3.87 -1.95 3.23
N LEU A 46 3.43 -2.68 4.25
CA LEU A 46 2.76 -3.97 4.10
C LEU A 46 1.47 -3.85 3.27
N ALA A 47 0.66 -2.83 3.54
CA ALA A 47 -0.56 -2.57 2.79
C ALA A 47 -0.28 -2.31 1.30
N VAL A 48 0.72 -1.49 0.98
CA VAL A 48 1.11 -1.19 -0.41
C VAL A 48 1.59 -2.44 -1.14
N VAL A 49 2.44 -3.24 -0.51
CA VAL A 49 2.97 -4.48 -1.09
C VAL A 49 1.86 -5.49 -1.35
N LEU A 50 0.96 -5.68 -0.38
CA LEU A 50 -0.18 -6.59 -0.52
C LEU A 50 -1.14 -6.12 -1.62
N SER A 51 -1.46 -4.84 -1.67
CA SER A 51 -2.31 -4.27 -2.72
C SER A 51 -1.68 -4.40 -4.11
N ALA A 52 -0.37 -4.16 -4.24
CA ALA A 52 0.36 -4.38 -5.49
C ALA A 52 0.31 -5.84 -5.94
N TYR A 53 0.59 -6.78 -5.04
CA TYR A 53 0.53 -8.22 -5.32
C TYR A 53 -0.89 -8.66 -5.71
N ASN A 54 -1.91 -8.17 -4.99
CA ASN A 54 -3.31 -8.49 -5.25
C ASN A 54 -3.79 -7.98 -6.62
N LEU A 55 -3.31 -6.82 -7.05
CA LEU A 55 -3.60 -6.26 -8.38
C LEU A 55 -2.83 -6.99 -9.48
N TYR A 56 -1.55 -7.29 -9.27
CA TYR A 56 -0.73 -8.03 -10.22
C TYR A 56 -1.31 -9.42 -10.50
N THR A 57 -1.65 -10.16 -9.45
CA THR A 57 -2.31 -11.48 -9.59
C THR A 57 -3.64 -11.36 -10.33
N LEU A 58 -4.44 -10.32 -10.06
CA LEU A 58 -5.70 -10.07 -10.78
C LEU A 58 -5.47 -9.85 -12.28
N PHE A 59 -4.45 -9.06 -12.62
CA PHE A 59 -4.11 -8.74 -14.00
C PHE A 59 -3.55 -9.96 -14.74
N SER A 60 -2.64 -10.70 -14.10
CA SER A 60 -2.05 -11.93 -14.65
C SER A 60 -3.09 -13.04 -14.83
N SER A 61 -3.99 -13.26 -13.86
CA SER A 61 -5.07 -14.24 -14.00
C SER A 61 -6.07 -13.88 -15.11
N ARG A 62 -6.28 -12.59 -15.37
CA ARG A 62 -7.09 -12.15 -16.53
C ARG A 62 -6.36 -12.37 -17.86
N ASN A 63 -5.05 -12.18 -17.87
CA ASN A 63 -4.21 -12.39 -19.05
C ASN A 63 -4.08 -13.88 -19.43
N ASN A 64 -4.10 -14.79 -18.45
CA ASN A 64 -4.01 -16.25 -18.69
C ASN A 64 -5.37 -16.93 -19.00
N ASN A 65 -6.49 -16.23 -18.85
CA ASN A 65 -7.84 -16.74 -19.19
C ASN A 65 -8.35 -16.19 -20.55
N GLN A 66 -7.48 -15.56 -21.34
CA GLN A 66 -7.68 -15.32 -22.77
C GLN A 66 -6.86 -16.33 -23.57
#